data_AF-A0A1E3L329-F1
#
_entry.id   AF-A0A1E3L329-F1
#
_cell.length_a   1.000
_cell.length_b   1.000
_cell.length_c   1.000
_cell.angle_alpha   90.00
_cell.angle_beta   90.00
_cell.angle_gamma   90.00
#
_symmetry.space_group_name_H-M   'P 1'
#
loop_
_entity.id
_entity.type
_entity.pdbx_description
1 polymer ?
#
loop_
_entity_poly.entity_id
_entity_poly.type
_entity_poly.pdbx_seq_one_letter_code
_entity_poly.pdbx_strand_id
1 'polypeptide(L)'
;MKIWKIKPNNSSISLDVFDLQKSIKFELPYFDGEVLPVPWPEEYRLITDNQKYKYNDYAIYLNYIPVISEKVFKIVTPLVNDLVQFLPVQHSDFEFYICNIINVIECVDAEKSIPDTILDGEIRSYSKISFLESVLKNNEKRHIFKILGLTRLTYFVSDEFRELLLANNIKGIDFIEIWDSEADFELEQQHEQRIKEAYDAHIIKINNQPHDPLSWNEAIEKLKLGKAAISADWKIQYNSKGDILIGELNRNLEYEFFSPVYIPPILLDLTWQEVDKSTI
;
A
#
# COMPACT_ATOMS: atom_id res chain seq x y z
N MET A 1 12.18 15.26 -10.63
CA MET A 1 12.58 14.58 -9.37
C MET A 1 11.36 13.85 -8.85
N LYS A 2 11.52 12.57 -8.52
CA LYS A 2 10.41 11.73 -8.05
C LYS A 2 10.60 11.29 -6.61
N ILE A 3 9.48 11.01 -5.97
CA ILE A 3 9.40 10.46 -4.62
C ILE A 3 8.65 9.14 -4.67
N TRP A 4 9.22 8.15 -3.98
CA TRP A 4 8.76 6.77 -4.01
C TRP A 4 8.32 6.34 -2.62
N LYS A 5 7.22 5.61 -2.55
CA LYS A 5 6.89 4.78 -1.40
C LYS A 5 7.49 3.40 -1.62
N ILE A 6 8.15 2.88 -0.59
CA ILE A 6 8.69 1.53 -0.60
C ILE A 6 7.75 0.59 0.14
N LYS A 7 7.61 -0.64 -0.36
CA LYS A 7 7.03 -1.76 0.36
C LYS A 7 7.90 -3.01 0.21
N PRO A 8 7.91 -3.91 1.21
CA PRO A 8 8.53 -5.21 1.01
C PRO A 8 7.76 -6.00 -0.05
N ASN A 9 8.50 -6.68 -0.93
CA ASN A 9 7.92 -7.55 -1.95
C ASN A 9 7.35 -8.83 -1.31
N ASN A 10 6.25 -9.36 -1.83
CA ASN A 10 5.60 -10.58 -1.31
C ASN A 10 6.46 -11.85 -1.34
N SER A 11 7.57 -11.85 -2.10
CA SER A 11 8.55 -12.93 -2.14
C SER A 11 9.67 -12.79 -1.09
N SER A 12 9.62 -11.76 -0.24
CA SER A 12 10.62 -11.51 0.80
C SER A 12 10.31 -12.25 2.08
N ILE A 13 11.34 -12.55 2.86
CA ILE A 13 11.21 -13.23 4.14
C ILE A 13 10.30 -12.43 5.08
N SER A 14 9.35 -13.12 5.71
CA SER A 14 8.50 -12.55 6.76
C SER A 14 9.11 -12.80 8.12
N LEU A 15 9.29 -11.72 8.87
CA LEU A 15 9.84 -11.72 10.21
C LEU A 15 8.76 -11.39 11.24
N ASP A 16 8.92 -11.93 12.43
CA ASP A 16 8.15 -11.57 13.61
C ASP A 16 9.09 -11.37 14.81
N VAL A 17 8.62 -10.64 15.80
CA VAL A 17 9.35 -10.45 17.05
C VAL A 17 9.27 -11.73 17.88
N PHE A 18 10.42 -12.19 18.39
CA PHE A 18 10.43 -13.36 19.27
C PHE A 18 9.74 -13.10 20.62
N ASP A 19 9.88 -11.88 21.13
CA ASP A 19 9.33 -11.43 22.41
C ASP A 19 8.48 -10.18 22.21
N LEU A 20 7.16 -10.38 22.19
CA LEU A 20 6.18 -9.30 22.00
C LEU A 20 6.30 -8.19 23.07
N GLN A 21 6.72 -8.52 24.30
CA GLN A 21 6.91 -7.51 25.34
C GLN A 21 8.06 -6.57 25.00
N LYS A 22 9.10 -7.05 24.31
CA LYS A 22 10.17 -6.21 23.79
C LYS A 22 9.66 -5.28 22.69
N SER A 23 8.86 -5.75 21.74
CA SER A 23 8.29 -4.87 20.70
C SER A 23 7.38 -3.79 21.30
N ILE A 24 6.51 -4.15 22.25
CA ILE A 24 5.65 -3.19 22.97
C ILE A 24 6.49 -2.16 23.72
N LYS A 25 7.66 -2.55 24.24
CA LYS A 25 8.52 -1.66 25.02
C LYS A 25 9.44 -0.80 24.15
N PHE A 26 9.96 -1.29 23.04
CA PHE A 26 11.07 -0.66 22.31
C PHE A 26 10.73 -0.22 20.88
N GLU A 27 9.71 -0.79 20.24
CA GLU A 27 9.36 -0.47 18.85
C GLU A 27 8.07 0.32 18.76
N LEU A 28 6.97 -0.29 19.19
CA LEU A 28 5.63 0.27 19.03
C LEU A 28 5.49 1.67 19.63
N PRO A 29 6.17 2.06 20.72
CA PRO A 29 6.05 3.42 21.23
C PRO A 29 6.93 4.45 20.53
N TYR A 30 7.98 4.06 19.81
CA TYR A 30 9.08 5.00 19.50
C TYR A 30 9.44 5.15 18.02
N PHE A 31 8.90 4.33 17.12
CA PHE A 31 9.25 4.36 15.69
C PHE A 31 8.45 5.39 14.89
N ASP A 32 8.31 6.59 15.45
CA ASP A 32 7.48 7.70 14.94
C ASP A 32 8.27 8.91 14.47
N GLY A 33 9.58 8.74 14.23
CA GLY A 33 10.43 9.81 13.74
C GLY A 33 11.36 10.40 14.79
N GLU A 34 11.39 9.85 16.00
CA GLU A 34 12.35 10.26 17.03
C GLU A 34 13.45 9.22 17.24
N VAL A 35 14.62 9.70 17.69
CA VAL A 35 15.70 8.82 18.15
C VAL A 35 15.20 8.06 19.37
N LEU A 36 15.54 6.78 19.48
CA LEU A 36 15.18 6.00 20.66
C LEU A 36 15.71 6.67 21.94
N PRO A 37 14.85 6.94 22.94
CA PRO A 37 15.25 7.59 24.18
C PRO A 37 16.01 6.64 25.13
N VAL A 38 16.07 5.35 24.77
CA VAL A 38 16.70 4.29 25.56
C VAL A 38 17.65 3.47 24.69
N PRO A 39 18.70 2.87 25.28
CA PRO A 39 19.57 1.96 24.55
C PRO A 39 18.79 0.77 23.96
N TRP A 40 19.14 0.41 22.73
CA TRP A 40 18.60 -0.77 22.07
C TRP A 40 19.14 -2.04 22.76
N PRO A 41 18.28 -3.02 23.09
CA PRO A 41 18.74 -4.20 23.81
C PRO A 41 19.53 -5.15 22.90
N GLU A 42 20.68 -5.62 23.37
CA GLU A 42 21.56 -6.54 22.61
C GLU A 42 20.89 -7.87 22.25
N GLU A 43 19.94 -8.32 23.06
CA GLU A 43 19.17 -9.55 22.85
C GLU A 43 17.84 -9.32 22.12
N TYR A 44 17.73 -8.25 21.30
CA TYR A 44 16.54 -8.07 20.47
C TYR A 44 16.54 -9.12 19.35
N ARG A 45 15.53 -9.97 19.31
CA ARG A 45 15.50 -11.13 18.41
C ARG A 45 14.29 -11.11 17.49
N LEU A 46 14.55 -11.29 16.20
CA LEU A 46 13.55 -11.59 15.19
C LEU A 46 13.58 -13.08 14.83
N ILE A 47 12.44 -13.61 14.43
CA ILE A 47 12.27 -14.98 13.93
C ILE A 47 11.59 -14.96 12.56
N THR A 48 11.86 -15.98 11.76
CA THR A 48 11.18 -16.18 10.48
C THR A 48 9.81 -16.83 10.72
N ASP A 49 8.73 -16.19 10.26
CA ASP A 49 7.36 -16.71 10.37
C ASP A 49 7.05 -17.78 9.30
N ASN A 50 7.67 -17.66 8.11
CA ASN A 50 7.48 -18.64 7.02
C ASN A 50 8.76 -18.79 6.18
N GLN A 51 9.09 -20.01 5.77
CA GLN A 51 10.36 -20.34 5.11
C GLN A 51 10.29 -20.43 3.58
N LYS A 52 9.15 -20.11 2.95
CA LYS A 52 8.94 -20.23 1.50
C LYS A 52 9.47 -19.05 0.66
N TYR A 53 10.16 -18.10 1.27
CA TYR A 53 10.53 -16.85 0.62
C TYR A 53 11.87 -16.91 -0.11
N LYS A 54 12.05 -16.01 -1.08
CA LYS A 54 13.22 -15.94 -1.97
C LYS A 54 14.22 -14.86 -1.60
N TYR A 55 13.76 -13.78 -0.98
CA TYR A 55 14.58 -12.58 -0.76
C TYR A 55 14.72 -12.27 0.73
N ASN A 56 15.91 -11.86 1.15
CA ASN A 56 16.23 -11.45 2.52
C ASN A 56 16.91 -10.08 2.59
N ASP A 57 17.11 -9.40 1.47
CA ASP A 57 17.74 -8.08 1.45
C ASP A 57 16.88 -7.03 2.15
N TYR A 58 15.56 -7.13 1.99
CA TYR A 58 14.56 -6.28 2.61
C TYR A 58 13.38 -7.16 3.05
N ALA A 59 13.14 -7.27 4.35
CA ALA A 59 12.20 -8.23 4.92
C ALA A 59 10.80 -7.63 5.13
N ILE A 60 9.78 -8.49 5.09
CA ILE A 60 8.43 -8.17 5.56
C ILE A 60 8.46 -8.19 7.09
N TYR A 61 8.03 -7.09 7.71
CA TYR A 61 7.89 -6.97 9.16
C TYR A 61 6.68 -6.08 9.48
N LEU A 62 6.90 -4.80 9.79
CA LEU A 62 5.85 -3.79 9.96
C LEU A 62 5.96 -2.73 8.86
N ASN A 63 4.83 -2.28 8.31
CA ASN A 63 4.78 -1.41 7.13
C ASN A 63 5.61 -0.11 7.23
N TYR A 64 5.81 0.41 8.43
CA TYR A 64 6.51 1.68 8.69
C TYR A 64 7.89 1.50 9.35
N ILE A 65 8.33 0.25 9.53
CA ILE A 65 9.61 -0.13 10.14
C ILE A 65 10.37 -1.03 9.17
N PRO A 66 11.28 -0.47 8.36
CA PRO A 66 12.13 -1.27 7.48
C PRO A 66 13.00 -2.24 8.29
N VAL A 67 13.15 -3.47 7.77
CA VAL A 67 14.15 -4.42 8.24
C VAL A 67 15.01 -4.84 7.05
N ILE A 68 16.31 -4.57 7.15
CA ILE A 68 17.25 -4.71 6.03
C ILE A 68 18.40 -5.64 6.39
N SER A 69 18.94 -6.34 5.38
CA SER A 69 20.13 -7.17 5.56
C SER A 69 21.39 -6.34 5.80
N GLU A 70 22.44 -6.96 6.31
CA GLU A 70 23.77 -6.36 6.44
C GLU A 70 24.30 -5.82 5.09
N LYS A 71 24.00 -6.49 3.98
CA LYS A 71 24.35 -6.04 2.62
C LYS A 71 23.70 -4.69 2.32
N VAL A 72 22.37 -4.58 2.53
CA VAL A 72 21.65 -3.33 2.28
C VAL A 72 22.12 -2.24 3.24
N PHE A 73 22.33 -2.56 4.51
CA PHE A 73 22.89 -1.64 5.51
C PHE A 73 24.20 -1.00 5.03
N LYS A 74 25.17 -1.80 4.54
CA LYS A 74 26.45 -1.29 4.04
C LYS A 74 26.29 -0.34 2.85
N ILE A 75 25.31 -0.61 1.98
CA ILE A 75 25.06 0.18 0.77
C ILE A 75 24.38 1.51 1.11
N VAL A 76 23.35 1.50 1.96
CA VAL A 76 22.53 2.70 2.21
C VAL A 76 23.12 3.61 3.27
N THR A 77 23.88 3.08 4.23
CA THR A 77 24.43 3.86 5.36
C THR A 77 25.16 5.12 4.91
N PRO A 78 26.07 5.11 3.91
CA PRO A 78 26.74 6.33 3.46
C PRO A 78 25.78 7.45 2.99
N LEU A 79 24.58 7.11 2.54
CA LEU A 79 23.58 8.05 2.05
C LEU A 79 22.63 8.56 3.14
N VAL A 80 22.38 7.76 4.20
CA VAL A 80 21.28 8.02 5.15
C VAL A 80 21.65 7.89 6.64
N ASN A 81 22.94 7.83 6.98
CA ASN A 81 23.41 7.58 8.35
C ASN A 81 22.91 8.59 9.40
N ASP A 82 22.65 9.84 9.01
CA ASP A 82 22.10 10.89 9.87
C ASP A 82 20.56 10.94 9.85
N LEU A 83 19.92 10.15 8.98
CA LEU A 83 18.47 10.11 8.78
C LEU A 83 17.81 8.87 9.41
N VAL A 84 18.62 7.85 9.70
CA VAL A 84 18.16 6.54 10.18
C VAL A 84 19.06 6.08 11.33
N GLN A 85 18.42 5.69 12.43
CA GLN A 85 19.06 4.93 13.49
C GLN A 85 18.95 3.44 13.17
N PHE A 86 20.07 2.81 12.80
CA PHE A 86 20.16 1.37 12.53
C PHE A 86 20.33 0.57 13.82
N LEU A 87 19.45 -0.40 14.03
CA LEU A 87 19.32 -1.14 15.28
C LEU A 87 19.56 -2.63 15.00
N PRO A 88 20.70 -3.20 15.44
CA PRO A 88 21.04 -4.59 15.14
C PRO A 88 20.08 -5.55 15.85
N VAL A 89 19.74 -6.66 15.20
CA VAL A 89 18.90 -7.71 15.80
C VAL A 89 19.51 -9.08 15.61
N GLN A 90 19.22 -9.97 16.55
CA GLN A 90 19.58 -11.37 16.48
C GLN A 90 18.58 -12.12 15.59
N HIS A 91 19.10 -12.92 14.66
CA HIS A 91 18.33 -13.86 13.85
C HIS A 91 19.20 -15.10 13.57
N SER A 92 18.58 -16.27 13.39
CA SER A 92 19.31 -17.55 13.29
C SER A 92 20.20 -17.65 12.05
N ASP A 93 19.72 -17.14 10.93
CA ASP A 93 20.31 -17.43 9.61
C ASP A 93 20.90 -16.19 8.91
N PHE A 94 20.59 -14.99 9.41
CA PHE A 94 20.86 -13.73 8.72
C PHE A 94 21.21 -12.63 9.72
N GLU A 95 22.00 -11.66 9.26
CA GLU A 95 22.24 -10.42 9.99
C GLU A 95 21.30 -9.34 9.49
N PHE A 96 20.45 -8.84 10.39
CA PHE A 96 19.44 -7.85 10.11
C PHE A 96 19.62 -6.60 10.95
N TYR A 97 19.13 -5.49 10.40
CA TYR A 97 19.02 -4.21 11.07
C TYR A 97 17.58 -3.74 10.95
N ILE A 98 16.99 -3.41 12.10
CA ILE A 98 15.78 -2.62 12.16
C ILE A 98 16.15 -1.16 11.91
N CYS A 99 15.44 -0.49 11.02
CA CYS A 99 15.70 0.90 10.67
C CYS A 99 14.68 1.82 11.35
N ASN A 100 15.09 2.51 12.42
CA ASN A 100 14.30 3.61 12.95
C ASN A 100 14.59 4.88 12.11
N ILE A 101 13.67 5.24 11.22
CA ILE A 101 13.79 6.46 10.42
C ILE A 101 13.44 7.65 11.31
N ILE A 102 14.45 8.45 11.67
CA ILE A 102 14.35 9.60 12.57
C ILE A 102 14.19 10.93 11.82
N ASN A 103 14.23 10.87 10.49
CA ASN A 103 14.06 12.04 9.65
C ASN A 103 12.59 12.24 9.30
N VAL A 104 12.00 13.32 9.85
CA VAL A 104 10.64 13.77 9.56
C VAL A 104 10.70 15.10 8.83
N ILE A 105 10.01 15.20 7.70
CA ILE A 105 9.98 16.42 6.88
C ILE A 105 8.52 16.88 6.70
N GLU A 106 8.30 18.16 6.97
CA GLU A 106 7.06 18.86 6.62
C GLU A 106 7.15 19.33 5.16
N CYS A 107 6.80 18.45 4.23
CA CYS A 107 6.93 18.70 2.79
C CYS A 107 5.65 18.44 2.01
N VAL A 108 4.51 18.23 2.65
CA VAL A 108 3.24 18.01 1.95
C VAL A 108 2.72 19.34 1.40
N ASP A 109 2.38 19.35 0.11
CA ASP A 109 1.65 20.45 -0.50
C ASP A 109 0.15 20.22 -0.24
N ALA A 110 -0.40 20.92 0.75
CA ALA A 110 -1.79 20.75 1.18
C ALA A 110 -2.81 21.19 0.11
N GLU A 111 -2.45 22.08 -0.82
CA GLU A 111 -3.34 22.52 -1.90
C GLU A 111 -3.44 21.47 -3.01
N LYS A 112 -2.36 20.70 -3.21
CA LYS A 112 -2.26 19.69 -4.25
C LYS A 112 -2.40 18.25 -3.75
N SER A 113 -2.64 18.07 -2.46
CA SER A 113 -2.84 16.76 -1.84
C SER A 113 -4.31 16.57 -1.48
N ILE A 114 -4.80 15.35 -1.63
CA ILE A 114 -6.18 14.95 -1.33
C ILE A 114 -6.14 13.94 -0.19
N PRO A 115 -6.48 14.35 1.04
CA PRO A 115 -6.66 13.42 2.15
C PRO A 115 -7.76 12.41 1.81
N ASP A 116 -7.53 11.15 2.16
CA ASP A 116 -8.47 10.06 1.90
C ASP A 116 -9.17 9.63 3.20
N THR A 117 -8.41 9.13 4.17
CA THR A 117 -8.94 8.81 5.50
C THR A 117 -8.56 9.88 6.51
N ILE A 118 -9.56 10.44 7.19
CA ILE A 118 -9.39 11.31 8.36
C ILE A 118 -10.04 10.62 9.55
N LEU A 119 -9.26 10.35 10.60
CA LEU A 119 -9.74 9.76 11.85
C LEU A 119 -9.38 10.70 13.00
N ASP A 120 -10.38 11.10 13.79
CA ASP A 120 -10.22 12.03 14.92
C ASP A 120 -9.55 13.38 14.53
N GLY A 121 -9.75 13.81 13.28
CA GLY A 121 -9.16 15.04 12.75
C GLY A 121 -7.72 14.86 12.23
N GLU A 122 -7.14 13.67 12.32
CA GLU A 122 -5.82 13.36 11.79
C GLU A 122 -5.90 12.66 10.43
N ILE A 123 -5.08 13.09 9.48
CA ILE A 123 -4.95 12.44 8.17
C ILE A 123 -4.24 11.09 8.37
N ARG A 124 -4.86 10.01 7.91
CA ARG A 124 -4.33 8.63 7.95
C ARG A 124 -3.84 8.15 6.59
N SER A 125 -4.34 8.74 5.51
CA SER A 125 -3.92 8.42 4.15
C SER A 125 -4.20 9.60 3.22
N TYR A 126 -3.51 9.58 2.09
CA TYR A 126 -3.82 10.45 0.95
C TYR A 126 -4.21 9.56 -0.22
N SER A 127 -5.29 9.92 -0.92
CA SER A 127 -5.63 9.30 -2.20
C SER A 127 -4.69 9.82 -3.28
N LYS A 128 -4.28 11.09 -3.16
CA LYS A 128 -3.20 11.72 -3.92
C LYS A 128 -2.37 12.58 -2.98
N ILE A 129 -1.06 12.42 -2.98
CA ILE A 129 -0.15 13.24 -2.19
C ILE A 129 0.82 13.96 -3.11
N SER A 130 0.98 15.25 -2.89
CA SER A 130 1.93 16.09 -3.59
C SER A 130 2.92 16.68 -2.59
N PHE A 131 4.17 16.89 -3.02
CA PHE A 131 5.20 17.45 -2.18
C PHE A 131 5.62 18.86 -2.62
N LEU A 132 6.01 19.68 -1.66
CA LEU A 132 6.61 20.98 -1.87
C LEU A 132 8.03 20.79 -2.43
N GLU A 133 8.19 20.99 -3.74
CA GLU A 133 9.49 20.87 -4.42
C GLU A 133 10.54 21.78 -3.76
N SER A 134 10.16 22.97 -3.33
CA SER A 134 11.05 23.92 -2.63
C SER A 134 11.66 23.39 -1.34
N VAL A 135 11.01 22.41 -0.68
CA VAL A 135 11.49 21.79 0.57
C VAL A 135 12.41 20.61 0.29
N LEU A 136 12.13 19.84 -0.78
CA LEU A 136 12.84 18.59 -1.08
C LEU A 136 14.01 18.79 -2.04
N LYS A 137 13.92 19.74 -2.98
CA LYS A 137 14.96 19.98 -3.98
C LYS A 137 16.25 20.42 -3.32
N ASN A 138 17.36 19.77 -3.68
CA ASN A 138 18.69 20.00 -3.10
C ASN A 138 18.77 19.81 -1.57
N ASN A 139 17.82 19.09 -0.98
CA ASN A 139 17.82 18.77 0.44
C ASN A 139 18.27 17.33 0.63
N GLU A 140 19.43 17.10 1.25
CA GLU A 140 19.98 15.75 1.47
C GLU A 140 19.09 14.89 2.37
N LYS A 141 18.24 15.52 3.20
CA LYS A 141 17.25 14.80 4.00
C LYS A 141 16.17 14.12 3.15
N ARG A 142 16.07 14.40 1.84
CA ARG A 142 15.06 13.79 0.95
C ARG A 142 15.25 12.29 0.72
N HIS A 143 16.44 11.74 1.01
CA HIS A 143 16.79 10.37 0.61
C HIS A 143 15.98 9.29 1.31
N ILE A 144 15.61 9.51 2.58
CA ILE A 144 14.63 8.70 3.30
C ILE A 144 13.97 9.54 4.39
N PHE A 145 12.64 9.58 4.41
CA PHE A 145 11.92 10.43 5.37
C PHE A 145 10.51 9.93 5.67
N LYS A 146 10.00 10.33 6.82
CA LYS A 146 8.59 10.27 7.20
C LYS A 146 7.97 11.67 7.04
N ILE A 147 6.66 11.72 6.90
CA ILE A 147 5.91 12.99 6.95
C ILE A 147 5.14 13.09 8.26
N LEU A 148 4.99 14.31 8.77
CA LEU A 148 4.21 14.57 9.98
C LEU A 148 2.77 14.04 9.81
N GLY A 149 2.22 13.43 10.87
CA GLY A 149 0.90 12.79 10.86
C GLY A 149 0.87 11.36 10.28
N LEU A 150 1.82 10.98 9.41
CA LEU A 150 1.91 9.61 8.86
C LEU A 150 3.13 8.83 9.34
N THR A 151 3.83 9.30 10.37
CA THR A 151 5.12 8.72 10.80
C THR A 151 5.03 7.24 11.18
N ARG A 152 3.89 6.80 11.70
CA ARG A 152 3.62 5.39 12.06
C ARG A 152 2.91 4.59 10.97
N LEU A 153 2.79 5.13 9.77
CA LEU A 153 2.01 4.54 8.69
C LEU A 153 2.87 4.23 7.46
N THR A 154 3.81 5.12 7.13
CA THR A 154 4.66 4.96 5.96
C THR A 154 5.89 5.86 6.01
N TYR A 155 6.76 5.69 5.02
CA TYR A 155 7.93 6.53 4.78
C TYR A 155 8.19 6.55 3.27
N PHE A 156 9.01 7.51 2.83
CA PHE A 156 9.27 7.80 1.43
C PHE A 156 10.78 7.88 1.18
N VAL A 157 11.16 7.71 -0.08
CA VAL A 157 12.55 7.81 -0.54
C VAL A 157 12.66 8.61 -1.82
N SER A 158 13.84 9.13 -2.10
CA SER A 158 14.13 9.83 -3.35
C SER A 158 14.53 8.87 -4.48
N ASP A 159 14.60 9.41 -5.71
CA ASP A 159 15.19 8.72 -6.87
C ASP A 159 16.59 8.17 -6.56
N GLU A 160 17.47 8.97 -5.95
CA GLU A 160 18.85 8.57 -5.69
C GLU A 160 18.94 7.36 -4.76
N PHE A 161 18.08 7.29 -3.75
CA PHE A 161 18.00 6.13 -2.86
C PHE A 161 17.50 4.89 -3.61
N ARG A 162 16.45 5.04 -4.43
CA ARG A 162 15.92 3.96 -5.26
C ARG A 162 16.98 3.44 -6.25
N GLU A 163 17.63 4.33 -6.99
CA GLU A 163 18.64 3.97 -7.98
C GLU A 163 19.87 3.33 -7.34
N LEU A 164 20.26 3.76 -6.13
CA LEU A 164 21.31 3.09 -5.36
C LEU A 164 20.98 1.62 -5.10
N LEU A 165 19.75 1.31 -4.71
CA LEU A 165 19.30 -0.06 -4.47
C LEU A 165 19.20 -0.88 -5.77
N LEU A 166 18.68 -0.29 -6.84
CA LEU A 166 18.56 -0.95 -8.14
C LEU A 166 19.93 -1.26 -8.75
N ALA A 167 20.87 -0.31 -8.72
CA ALA A 167 22.23 -0.49 -9.22
C ALA A 167 22.99 -1.61 -8.48
N ASN A 168 22.68 -1.84 -7.21
CA ASN A 168 23.26 -2.90 -6.39
C ASN A 168 22.46 -4.21 -6.42
N ASN A 169 21.46 -4.33 -7.31
CA ASN A 169 20.62 -5.52 -7.47
C ASN A 169 19.95 -5.95 -6.16
N ILE A 170 19.57 -5.01 -5.31
CA ILE A 170 18.84 -5.30 -4.07
C ILE A 170 17.47 -5.90 -4.41
N LYS A 171 17.10 -6.96 -3.69
CA LYS A 171 15.84 -7.69 -3.89
C LYS A 171 14.89 -7.51 -2.71
N GLY A 172 13.63 -7.91 -2.91
CA GLY A 172 12.64 -7.87 -1.85
C GLY A 172 11.95 -6.51 -1.65
N ILE A 173 12.06 -5.61 -2.63
CA ILE A 173 11.57 -4.23 -2.54
C ILE A 173 10.70 -3.94 -3.75
N ASP A 174 9.50 -3.43 -3.50
CA ASP A 174 8.63 -2.82 -4.50
C ASP A 174 8.65 -1.29 -4.33
N PHE A 175 8.89 -0.59 -5.44
CA PHE A 175 8.88 0.87 -5.50
C PHE A 175 7.60 1.35 -6.17
N ILE A 176 6.86 2.20 -5.47
CA ILE A 176 5.64 2.82 -5.96
C ILE A 176 5.93 4.30 -6.16
N GLU A 177 5.82 4.79 -7.38
CA GLU A 177 5.93 6.23 -7.66
C GLU A 177 4.74 6.94 -7.02
N ILE A 178 5.01 7.94 -6.20
CA ILE A 178 3.97 8.67 -5.47
C ILE A 178 3.86 10.13 -5.95
N TRP A 179 4.96 10.69 -6.45
CA TRP A 179 5.00 12.07 -6.91
C TRP A 179 6.15 12.30 -7.87
N ASP A 180 5.92 13.15 -8.87
CA ASP A 180 6.92 13.65 -9.81
C ASP A 180 6.85 15.18 -9.88
N SER A 181 7.97 15.86 -9.61
CA SER A 181 8.06 17.31 -9.68
C SER A 181 7.83 17.88 -11.08
N GLU A 182 8.02 17.05 -12.11
CA GLU A 182 7.87 17.45 -13.52
C GLU A 182 6.46 17.17 -14.06
N ALA A 183 5.61 16.51 -13.27
CA ALA A 183 4.24 16.27 -13.67
C ALA A 183 3.41 17.56 -13.70
N ASP A 184 2.63 17.73 -14.76
CA ASP A 184 1.68 18.84 -14.87
C ASP A 184 0.47 18.54 -13.98
N PHE A 185 0.42 19.20 -12.83
CA PHE A 185 -0.65 19.02 -11.84
C PHE A 185 -2.04 19.30 -12.43
N GLU A 186 -2.18 20.31 -13.29
CA GLU A 186 -3.49 20.64 -13.88
C GLU A 186 -3.92 19.55 -14.86
N LEU A 187 -3.00 19.04 -15.67
CA LEU A 187 -3.26 17.93 -16.58
C LEU A 187 -3.65 16.65 -15.83
N GLU A 188 -2.95 16.32 -14.74
CA GLU A 188 -3.27 15.16 -13.90
C GLU A 188 -4.64 15.30 -13.25
N GLN A 189 -4.98 16.48 -12.71
CA GLN A 189 -6.30 16.74 -12.13
C GLN A 189 -7.39 16.60 -13.18
N GLN A 190 -7.18 17.15 -14.38
CA GLN A 190 -8.12 16.98 -15.49
C GLN A 190 -8.26 15.50 -15.89
N HIS A 191 -7.18 14.73 -15.87
CA HIS A 191 -7.22 13.31 -16.19
C HIS A 191 -7.98 12.49 -15.14
N GLU A 192 -7.68 12.68 -13.86
CA GLU A 192 -8.40 12.04 -12.74
C GLU A 192 -9.88 12.41 -12.75
N GLN A 193 -10.20 13.69 -12.98
CA GLN A 193 -11.58 14.15 -13.09
C GLN A 193 -12.30 13.49 -14.27
N ARG A 194 -11.65 13.35 -15.43
CA ARG A 194 -12.22 12.64 -16.59
C ARG A 194 -12.45 11.16 -16.30
N ILE A 195 -11.53 10.50 -15.60
CA ILE A 195 -11.69 9.09 -15.18
C ILE A 195 -12.90 8.97 -14.26
N LYS A 196 -13.00 9.84 -13.26
CA LYS A 196 -14.11 9.84 -12.32
C LYS A 196 -15.45 10.11 -13.02
N GLU A 197 -15.51 11.12 -13.89
CA GLU A 197 -16.71 11.44 -14.68
C GLU A 197 -17.11 10.27 -15.58
N ALA A 198 -16.14 9.59 -16.21
CA ALA A 198 -16.40 8.41 -17.02
C ALA A 198 -16.93 7.25 -16.18
N TYR A 199 -16.37 7.03 -14.98
CA TYR A 199 -16.83 6.03 -14.02
C TYR A 199 -18.26 6.31 -13.55
N ASP A 200 -18.53 7.54 -13.07
CA ASP A 200 -19.85 7.95 -12.60
C ASP A 200 -20.89 7.86 -13.74
N ALA A 201 -20.54 8.30 -14.94
CA ALA A 201 -21.39 8.15 -16.12
C ALA A 201 -21.65 6.68 -16.47
N HIS A 202 -20.66 5.80 -16.30
CA HIS A 202 -20.83 4.36 -16.52
C HIS A 202 -21.81 3.76 -15.50
N ILE A 203 -21.67 4.09 -14.21
CA ILE A 203 -22.58 3.64 -13.15
C ILE A 203 -24.01 4.16 -13.40
N ILE A 204 -24.17 5.43 -13.75
CA ILE A 204 -25.48 6.01 -14.12
C ILE A 204 -26.08 5.26 -15.31
N LYS A 205 -25.26 4.91 -16.31
CA LYS A 205 -25.71 4.14 -17.47
C LYS A 205 -26.16 2.73 -17.08
N ILE A 206 -25.48 2.06 -16.16
CA ILE A 206 -25.92 0.76 -15.63
C ILE A 206 -27.27 0.93 -14.92
N ASN A 207 -27.36 1.85 -13.97
CA ASN A 207 -28.57 2.00 -13.13
C ASN A 207 -29.81 2.45 -13.92
N ASN A 208 -29.63 3.23 -14.99
CA ASN A 208 -30.74 3.73 -15.80
C ASN A 208 -31.11 2.83 -16.99
N GLN A 209 -30.41 1.70 -17.22
CA GLN A 209 -30.83 0.75 -18.23
C GLN A 209 -32.17 0.13 -17.82
N PRO A 210 -33.22 0.16 -18.67
CA PRO A 210 -34.46 -0.52 -18.36
C PRO A 210 -34.21 -2.02 -18.17
N HIS A 211 -34.55 -2.53 -17.00
CA HIS A 211 -34.44 -3.95 -16.67
C HIS A 211 -35.54 -4.36 -15.70
N ASP A 212 -35.81 -5.65 -15.64
CA ASP A 212 -36.62 -6.23 -14.58
C ASP A 212 -35.76 -6.35 -13.32
N PRO A 213 -36.09 -5.64 -12.23
CA PRO A 213 -35.29 -5.65 -11.02
C PRO A 213 -35.34 -7.03 -10.36
N LEU A 214 -34.18 -7.57 -10.03
CA LEU A 214 -34.04 -8.86 -9.35
C LEU A 214 -33.58 -8.64 -7.91
N SER A 215 -34.19 -9.35 -6.97
CA SER A 215 -33.62 -9.57 -5.65
C SER A 215 -32.38 -10.45 -5.73
N TRP A 216 -31.58 -10.49 -4.66
CA TRP A 216 -30.43 -11.39 -4.56
C TRP A 216 -30.77 -12.84 -4.93
N ASN A 217 -31.84 -13.39 -4.34
CA ASN A 217 -32.23 -14.79 -4.59
C ASN A 217 -32.60 -15.03 -6.07
N GLU A 218 -33.31 -14.08 -6.69
CA GLU A 218 -33.66 -14.19 -8.11
C GLU A 218 -32.42 -14.07 -9.01
N ALA A 219 -31.48 -13.19 -8.67
CA ALA A 219 -30.19 -13.09 -9.36
C ALA A 219 -29.40 -14.40 -9.26
N ILE A 220 -29.35 -15.04 -8.08
CA ILE A 220 -28.73 -16.36 -7.90
C ILE A 220 -29.37 -17.43 -8.80
N GLU A 221 -30.70 -17.42 -8.96
CA GLU A 221 -31.36 -18.33 -9.91
C GLU A 221 -30.94 -18.06 -11.35
N LYS A 222 -30.78 -16.79 -11.77
CA LYS A 222 -30.22 -16.46 -13.10
C LYS A 222 -28.80 -16.98 -13.27
N LEU A 223 -27.97 -16.86 -12.24
CA LEU A 223 -26.59 -17.38 -12.25
C LEU A 223 -26.54 -18.88 -12.51
N LYS A 224 -27.44 -19.66 -11.88
CA LYS A 224 -27.57 -21.12 -12.11
C LYS A 224 -27.94 -21.46 -13.56
N LEU A 225 -28.64 -20.57 -14.26
CA LEU A 225 -28.96 -20.69 -15.68
C LEU A 225 -27.80 -20.26 -16.61
N GLY A 226 -26.62 -20.00 -16.05
CA GLY A 226 -25.43 -19.62 -16.81
C GLY A 226 -25.32 -18.13 -17.12
N LYS A 227 -26.15 -17.29 -16.49
CA LYS A 227 -26.06 -15.82 -16.59
C LYS A 227 -25.16 -15.21 -15.51
N ALA A 228 -25.02 -13.90 -15.59
CA ALA A 228 -24.45 -13.06 -14.56
C ALA A 228 -25.50 -12.02 -14.11
N ALA A 229 -25.21 -11.30 -13.04
CA ALA A 229 -26.01 -10.16 -12.62
C ALA A 229 -25.12 -8.99 -12.23
N ILE A 230 -25.60 -7.77 -12.42
CA ILE A 230 -24.90 -6.53 -12.03
C ILE A 230 -25.80 -5.64 -11.17
N SER A 231 -25.19 -4.83 -10.33
CA SER A 231 -25.83 -3.74 -9.58
C SER A 231 -24.79 -2.66 -9.33
N ALA A 232 -24.98 -1.48 -9.91
CA ALA A 232 -24.02 -0.38 -9.84
C ALA A 232 -22.58 -0.83 -10.19
N ASP A 233 -21.69 -0.84 -9.21
CA ASP A 233 -20.27 -1.21 -9.28
C ASP A 233 -20.00 -2.71 -9.02
N TRP A 234 -21.05 -3.51 -8.78
CA TRP A 234 -20.93 -4.94 -8.49
C TRP A 234 -21.38 -5.81 -9.67
N LYS A 235 -20.64 -6.91 -9.88
CA LYS A 235 -21.03 -8.01 -10.77
C LYS A 235 -20.91 -9.34 -10.06
N ILE A 236 -21.87 -10.23 -10.24
CA ILE A 236 -21.82 -11.61 -9.71
C ILE A 236 -21.98 -12.62 -10.85
N GLN A 237 -21.18 -13.70 -10.80
CA GLN A 237 -21.31 -14.85 -11.71
C GLN A 237 -20.69 -16.12 -11.15
N TYR A 238 -21.12 -17.29 -11.62
CA TYR A 238 -20.43 -18.55 -11.31
C TYR A 238 -19.20 -18.76 -12.19
N ASN A 239 -18.10 -19.22 -11.59
CA ASN A 239 -16.94 -19.74 -12.30
C ASN A 239 -17.23 -21.13 -12.92
N SER A 240 -16.25 -21.72 -13.61
CA SER A 240 -16.38 -23.05 -14.23
C SER A 240 -16.54 -24.21 -13.24
N LYS A 241 -16.22 -24.00 -11.96
CA LYS A 241 -16.38 -24.98 -10.87
C LYS A 241 -17.71 -24.85 -10.12
N GLY A 242 -18.49 -23.81 -10.41
CA GLY A 242 -19.74 -23.51 -9.73
C GLY A 242 -19.60 -22.63 -8.47
N ASP A 243 -18.42 -22.07 -8.21
CA ASP A 243 -18.24 -21.11 -7.12
C ASP A 243 -18.67 -19.71 -7.56
N ILE A 244 -19.32 -18.99 -6.65
CA ILE A 244 -19.69 -17.59 -6.91
C ILE A 244 -18.43 -16.71 -6.93
N LEU A 245 -18.36 -15.84 -7.93
CA LEU A 245 -17.36 -14.79 -8.02
C LEU A 245 -18.07 -13.44 -7.85
N ILE A 246 -17.42 -12.56 -7.09
CA ILE A 246 -17.81 -11.17 -6.93
C ILE A 246 -16.81 -10.33 -7.69
N GLY A 247 -17.31 -9.53 -8.62
CA GLY A 247 -16.57 -8.56 -9.39
C GLY A 247 -16.85 -7.15 -8.88
N GLU A 248 -15.81 -6.39 -8.64
CA GLU A 248 -15.90 -4.96 -8.33
C GLU A 248 -15.41 -4.15 -9.53
N LEU A 249 -16.14 -3.12 -9.91
CA LEU A 249 -15.83 -2.27 -11.05
C LEU A 249 -14.65 -1.35 -10.71
N ASN A 250 -13.54 -1.50 -11.42
CA ASN A 250 -12.36 -0.67 -11.25
C ASN A 250 -12.43 0.63 -12.07
N ARG A 251 -11.43 1.51 -11.90
CA ARG A 251 -11.34 2.81 -12.61
C ARG A 251 -11.16 2.68 -14.13
N ASN A 252 -10.80 1.50 -14.64
CA ASN A 252 -10.72 1.20 -16.07
C ASN A 252 -12.05 0.72 -16.65
N LEU A 253 -13.13 0.73 -15.85
CA LEU A 253 -14.47 0.25 -16.21
C LEU A 253 -14.51 -1.25 -16.49
N GLU A 254 -13.63 -2.01 -15.83
CA GLU A 254 -13.56 -3.47 -15.89
C GLU A 254 -13.87 -4.08 -14.53
N TYR A 255 -14.50 -5.25 -14.52
CA TYR A 255 -14.79 -5.97 -13.28
C TYR A 255 -13.61 -6.87 -12.91
N GLU A 256 -13.03 -6.64 -11.74
CA GLU A 256 -12.03 -7.52 -11.15
C GLU A 256 -12.69 -8.54 -10.23
N PHE A 257 -12.61 -9.82 -10.59
CA PHE A 257 -13.30 -10.90 -9.88
C PHE A 257 -12.44 -11.54 -8.80
N PHE A 258 -13.07 -11.79 -7.65
CA PHE A 258 -12.49 -12.59 -6.57
C PHE A 258 -13.48 -13.64 -6.05
N SER A 259 -12.94 -14.71 -5.46
CA SER A 259 -13.72 -15.70 -4.72
C SER A 259 -13.91 -15.24 -3.27
N PRO A 260 -15.14 -14.93 -2.85
CA PRO A 260 -15.38 -14.47 -1.48
C PRO A 260 -15.27 -15.62 -0.47
N VAL A 261 -14.74 -15.32 0.72
CA VAL A 261 -14.85 -16.22 1.89
C VAL A 261 -16.24 -16.13 2.53
N TYR A 262 -16.89 -14.97 2.43
CA TYR A 262 -18.28 -14.73 2.83
C TYR A 262 -18.91 -13.70 1.88
N ILE A 263 -20.24 -13.74 1.72
CA ILE A 263 -20.97 -12.73 0.90
C ILE A 263 -21.15 -11.46 1.74
N PRO A 264 -20.63 -10.29 1.30
CA PRO A 264 -20.85 -9.04 2.00
C PRO A 264 -22.36 -8.74 2.14
N PRO A 265 -22.87 -8.46 3.35
CA PRO A 265 -24.30 -8.24 3.56
C PRO A 265 -24.91 -7.14 2.68
N ILE A 266 -24.13 -6.11 2.36
CA ILE A 266 -24.56 -5.01 1.47
C ILE A 266 -25.08 -5.50 0.11
N LEU A 267 -24.52 -6.60 -0.42
CA LEU A 267 -24.91 -7.16 -1.72
C LEU A 267 -26.31 -7.79 -1.72
N LEU A 268 -26.79 -8.20 -0.55
CA LEU A 268 -28.08 -8.88 -0.40
C LEU A 268 -29.26 -7.91 -0.57
N ASP A 269 -29.03 -6.64 -0.24
CA ASP A 269 -30.03 -5.56 -0.29
C ASP A 269 -30.02 -4.79 -1.62
N LEU A 270 -29.09 -5.13 -2.52
CA LEU A 270 -29.00 -4.50 -3.85
C LEU A 270 -30.10 -4.99 -4.79
N THR A 271 -30.45 -4.12 -5.74
CA THR A 271 -31.32 -4.47 -6.86
C THR A 271 -30.47 -4.87 -8.06
N TRP A 272 -30.66 -6.08 -8.55
CA TRP A 272 -29.81 -6.69 -9.56
C TRP A 272 -30.46 -6.68 -10.95
N GLN A 273 -29.61 -6.61 -11.97
CA GLN A 273 -29.97 -6.72 -13.38
C GLN A 273 -29.29 -7.95 -13.99
N GLU A 274 -30.03 -8.77 -14.74
CA GLU A 274 -29.46 -9.89 -15.51
C GLU A 274 -28.58 -9.38 -16.66
N VAL A 275 -27.38 -9.96 -16.79
CA VAL A 275 -26.45 -9.71 -17.90
C VAL A 275 -25.71 -10.99 -18.32
N ASP A 276 -24.97 -10.91 -19.43
CA ASP A 276 -24.09 -11.99 -19.84
C ASP A 276 -22.80 -12.06 -18.99
N LYS A 277 -22.27 -13.28 -18.87
CA LYS A 277 -21.03 -13.54 -18.14
C LYS A 277 -19.85 -12.82 -18.80
N SER A 278 -18.96 -12.27 -17.96
CA SER A 278 -17.64 -11.87 -18.41
C SER A 278 -16.77 -13.11 -18.63
N THR A 279 -15.89 -13.05 -19.62
CA THR A 279 -14.78 -13.99 -19.74
C THR A 279 -13.83 -13.77 -18.56
N ILE A 280 -13.41 -14.86 -17.91
CA ILE A 280 -12.47 -14.87 -16.78
C ILE A 280 -11.26 -15.72 -17.18
#